data_AF-K6V6F7-F1
#
_entry.id   AF-K6V6F7-F1
#
_cell.length_a   1.000
_cell.length_b   1.000
_cell.length_c   1.000
_cell.angle_alpha   90.00
_cell.angle_beta   90.00
_cell.angle_gamma   90.00
#
_symmetry.space_group_name_H-M   'P 1'
#
loop_
_entity.id
_entity.type
_entity.pdbx_description
1 polymer ?
#
loop_
_entity_poly.entity_id
_entity_poly.type
_entity_poly.pdbx_seq_one_letter_code
_entity_poly.pdbx_strand_id
1 'polypeptide(L)' 'MDTASLEEWAASHPTHLKIYGDAMRHLSTFGPETRLRLYHEVTVPAGTEQRFGYLGCHDRTGLLRVVV' A
#
# COMPACT_ATOMS: atom_id res chain seq x y z
N MET A 1 8.31 -8.78 0.04
CA MET A 1 7.94 -7.87 -1.06
C MET A 1 8.89 -6.70 -0.95
N ASP A 2 9.77 -6.54 -1.93
CA ASP A 2 10.65 -5.37 -2.02
C ASP A 2 9.89 -4.18 -2.65
N THR A 3 10.54 -3.02 -2.71
CA THR A 3 9.94 -1.81 -3.28
C THR A 3 9.62 -1.99 -4.77
N ALA A 4 10.49 -2.65 -5.52
CA ALA A 4 10.26 -2.90 -6.95
C ALA A 4 8.98 -3.73 -7.20
N SER A 5 8.72 -4.73 -6.36
CA SER A 5 7.48 -5.52 -6.42
C SER A 5 6.23 -4.67 -6.12
N LEU A 6 6.33 -3.68 -5.21
CA LEU A 6 5.25 -2.73 -4.94
C LEU A 6 4.98 -1.81 -6.13
N GLU A 7 6.05 -1.27 -6.71
CA GLU A 7 5.97 -0.40 -7.88
C GLU A 7 5.36 -1.11 -9.07
N GLU A 8 5.83 -2.32 -9.38
CA GLU A 8 5.29 -3.15 -10.46
C GLU A 8 3.80 -3.44 -10.23
N TRP A 9 3.42 -3.90 -9.01
CA TRP A 9 2.02 -4.15 -8.70
C TRP A 9 1.15 -2.89 -8.84
N ALA A 10 1.63 -1.74 -8.35
CA ALA A 10 0.88 -0.50 -8.45
C ALA A 10 0.75 -0.04 -9.92
N ALA A 11 1.77 -0.25 -10.74
CA ALA A 11 1.80 0.18 -12.14
C ALA A 11 1.05 -0.76 -13.09
N SER A 12 0.89 -2.05 -12.76
CA SER A 12 0.32 -3.04 -13.70
C SER A 12 -0.91 -3.78 -13.19
N HIS A 13 -1.15 -3.85 -11.87
CA HIS A 13 -2.25 -4.67 -11.36
C HIS A 13 -3.62 -4.04 -11.65
N PRO A 14 -4.59 -4.79 -12.24
CA PRO A 14 -5.87 -4.23 -12.70
C PRO A 14 -6.67 -3.50 -11.61
N THR A 15 -6.56 -3.95 -10.36
CA THR A 15 -7.27 -3.34 -9.24
C THR A 15 -6.75 -1.94 -8.93
N HIS A 16 -5.43 -1.75 -8.91
CA HIS A 16 -4.84 -0.44 -8.61
C HIS A 16 -5.06 0.53 -9.78
N LEU A 17 -4.91 0.05 -11.02
CA LEU A 17 -5.19 0.84 -12.22
C LEU A 17 -6.65 1.32 -12.28
N LYS A 18 -7.61 0.48 -11.86
CA LYS A 18 -9.02 0.89 -11.77
C LYS A 18 -9.21 2.03 -10.76
N ILE A 19 -8.67 1.90 -9.55
CA ILE A 19 -8.76 2.94 -8.51
C ILE A 19 -8.08 4.24 -8.98
N TYR A 20 -6.90 4.14 -9.58
CA TYR A 20 -6.18 5.28 -10.14
C TYR A 20 -7.00 6.00 -11.22
N GLY A 21 -7.58 5.26 -12.17
CA GLY A 21 -8.45 5.83 -13.20
C GLY A 21 -9.68 6.54 -12.61
N ASP A 22 -10.31 5.94 -11.60
CA ASP A 22 -11.46 6.53 -10.90
C ASP A 22 -11.07 7.83 -10.17
N ALA A 23 -9.91 7.84 -9.51
CA ALA A 23 -9.36 9.02 -8.85
C ALA A 23 -9.06 10.15 -9.85
N MET A 24 -8.43 9.83 -10.99
CA MET A 24 -8.16 10.80 -12.05
C MET A 24 -9.46 11.38 -12.63
N ARG A 25 -10.50 10.55 -12.84
CA ARG A 25 -11.81 11.04 -13.28
C ARG A 25 -12.43 11.99 -12.25
N HIS A 26 -12.41 11.63 -10.96
CA HIS A 26 -12.93 12.47 -9.87
C HIS A 26 -12.21 13.83 -9.82
N LEU A 27 -10.88 13.83 -9.89
CA LEU A 27 -10.07 15.04 -9.92
C LEU A 27 -10.36 15.90 -11.15
N SER A 28 -10.53 15.30 -12.33
CA SER A 28 -10.91 16.02 -13.55
C SER A 28 -12.33 16.60 -13.49
N THR A 29 -13.25 15.97 -12.76
CA THR A 29 -14.64 16.45 -12.62
C THR A 29 -14.77 17.59 -11.62
N PHE A 30 -14.14 17.48 -10.45
CA PHE A 30 -14.34 18.42 -9.34
C PHE A 30 -13.17 19.39 -9.15
N GLY A 31 -11.99 19.09 -9.68
CA GLY A 31 -10.82 19.97 -9.65
C GLY A 31 -10.52 20.48 -8.24
N PRO A 32 -10.24 21.78 -8.07
CA PRO A 32 -9.97 22.40 -6.76
C PRO A 32 -11.13 22.33 -5.75
N GLU A 33 -12.38 22.17 -6.22
CA GLU A 33 -13.56 22.08 -5.35
C GLU A 33 -13.73 20.70 -4.73
N THR A 34 -12.88 19.73 -5.12
CA THR A 34 -12.87 18.42 -4.48
C THR A 34 -12.57 18.56 -2.98
N ARG A 35 -13.43 17.96 -2.15
CA ARG A 35 -13.18 17.84 -0.71
C ARG A 35 -12.51 16.51 -0.33
N LEU A 36 -12.32 15.61 -1.30
CA LEU A 36 -11.69 14.32 -1.10
C LEU A 36 -10.18 14.50 -0.86
N ARG A 37 -9.66 13.92 0.23
CA ARG A 37 -8.24 13.96 0.60
C ARG A 37 -7.71 12.53 0.74
N LEU A 38 -6.72 12.19 -0.05
CA LEU A 38 -6.03 10.91 -0.04
C LEU A 38 -4.52 11.16 0.01
N TYR A 39 -3.78 10.35 0.75
CA TYR A 39 -2.32 10.41 0.81
C TYR A 39 -1.75 9.02 1.12
N HIS A 40 -0.48 8.81 0.80
CA HIS A 40 0.28 7.64 1.22
C HIS A 40 1.68 8.07 1.67
N GLU A 41 2.25 7.29 2.58
CA GLU A 41 3.65 7.36 2.96
C GLU A 41 4.24 5.95 2.83
N VAL A 42 5.43 5.86 2.25
CA VAL A 42 6.14 4.59 2.06
C VAL A 42 7.53 4.73 2.67
N THR A 43 7.90 3.80 3.54
CA THR A 43 9.18 3.79 4.25
C THR A 43 9.90 2.47 4.04
N VAL A 44 11.22 2.52 3.93
CA VAL A 44 12.09 1.34 3.77
C VAL A 44 13.12 1.32 4.91
N PRO A 45 12.77 0.80 6.10
CA PRO A 45 13.69 0.75 7.23
C PRO A 45 14.79 -0.29 7.04
N ALA A 46 15.99 -0.05 7.57
CA ALA A 46 17.04 -1.06 7.61
C ALA A 46 16.62 -2.24 8.49
N GLY A 47 17.22 -3.43 8.27
CA GLY A 47 16.90 -4.61 9.06
C GLY A 47 17.12 -4.44 10.57
N THR A 48 18.08 -3.60 10.97
CA THR A 48 18.38 -3.27 12.37
C THR A 48 17.37 -2.31 13.00
N GLU A 49 16.55 -1.65 12.18
CA GLU A 49 15.53 -0.68 12.62
C GLU A 49 14.13 -1.32 12.73
N GLN A 50 14.05 -2.64 12.55
CA GLN A 50 12.80 -3.39 12.53
C GLN A 50 12.70 -4.35 13.72
N ARG A 51 11.57 -4.33 14.42
CA ARG A 51 11.23 -5.31 15.46
C ARG A 51 9.75 -5.66 15.38
N PHE A 52 9.45 -6.95 15.27
CA PHE A 52 8.07 -7.46 15.18
C PHE A 52 7.81 -8.46 16.32
N GLY A 53 6.84 -8.15 17.19
CA GLY A 53 6.46 -8.99 18.32
C GLY A 53 5.02 -9.48 18.19
N TYR A 54 4.78 -10.74 18.55
CA TYR A 54 3.47 -11.39 18.49
C TYR A 54 3.23 -12.18 19.78
N LEU A 55 2.01 -12.11 20.34
CA LEU A 55 1.64 -12.81 21.56
C LEU A 55 0.25 -13.44 21.39
N GLY A 56 0.19 -14.78 21.39
CA GLY A 56 -1.08 -15.51 21.23
C GLY A 56 -1.75 -15.33 19.86
N CYS A 57 -1.01 -14.88 18.83
CA CYS A 57 -1.54 -14.68 17.49
C CYS A 57 -1.57 -15.99 16.69
N HIS A 58 -2.52 -16.12 15.76
CA HIS A 58 -2.51 -17.20 14.79
C HIS A 58 -1.36 -17.04 13.77
N ASP A 59 -0.92 -18.14 13.19
CA ASP A 59 0.20 -18.22 12.23
C ASP A 59 0.08 -17.33 10.99
N ARG A 60 -1.15 -17.02 10.53
CA ARG A 60 -1.37 -16.09 9.40
C ARG A 60 -1.30 -14.59 9.73
N THR A 61 -0.95 -14.17 10.96
CA THR A 61 -1.00 -12.75 11.38
C THR A 61 0.24 -11.98 10.91
N GLY A 62 0.05 -10.86 10.21
CA GLY A 62 1.15 -9.95 9.85
C GLY A 62 2.29 -10.67 9.12
N LEU A 63 3.52 -10.54 9.65
CA LEU A 63 4.69 -11.20 9.10
C LEU A 63 4.83 -12.68 9.48
N LEU A 64 4.04 -13.21 10.42
CA LEU A 64 4.09 -14.66 10.73
C LEU A 64 3.79 -15.51 9.50
N ARG A 65 2.91 -15.03 8.60
CA ARG A 65 2.52 -15.74 7.37
C ARG A 65 3.69 -16.04 6.41
N VAL A 66 4.78 -15.30 6.48
CA VAL A 66 5.91 -15.41 5.54
C VAL A 66 7.19 -15.95 6.19
N VAL A 67 7.12 -16.28 7.48
CA VAL A 67 8.25 -16.80 8.28
C VAL A 67 8.08 -18.29 8.58
N VAL A 68 6.86 -18.82 8.52
CA VAL A 68 6.54 -20.24 8.73
C VAL A 68 6.67 -21.04 7.45
#